data_AF-A0A7J9HB55-F1
#
_entry.id   AF-A0A7J9HB55-F1
#
_cell.length_a   1.000
_cell.length_b   1.000
_cell.length_c   1.000
_cell.angle_alpha   90.00
_cell.angle_beta   90.00
_cell.angle_gamma   90.00
#
_symmetry.space_group_name_H-M   'P 1'
#
loop_
_entity.id
_entity.type
_entity.pdbx_description
1 polymer ?
#
loop_
_entity_poly.entity_id
_entity_poly.type
_entity_poly.pdbx_seq_one_letter_code
_entity_poly.pdbx_strand_id
1 'polypeptide(L)'
;MDIAVRAHLNGWKFIFLNDVKVLCEVPESYEAYRKQQHRWHSGPMHLFRLCLPAIITSKIAIWKKANLILLFFLLRKLILPFYSFTLFCIILPLTMFVPEAELPVWVICYVPVFMSFLNILPAPKSFPFIVPYLLFENTMSVTKFNAMVSGLFKLGSSYEWVVTKKAGRSSESDLLAAAERESKTTNQLQIQRGASESELTELNRLKAAPVPVKRVNKIYRKELTLAFLLLTASVRSLLSAQGVHFYFLLFQGVTFLLVGLDLIGEQMS
;
A
#
# COMPACT_ATOMS: atom_id res chain seq x y z
N MET A 1 -15.14 -3.34 -10.73
CA MET A 1 -14.93 -4.81 -10.64
C MET A 1 -16.25 -5.56 -10.58
N ASP A 2 -17.08 -5.31 -9.57
CA ASP A 2 -18.40 -5.96 -9.40
C ASP A 2 -19.26 -5.99 -10.69
N ILE A 3 -19.52 -4.82 -11.28
CA ILE A 3 -20.26 -4.71 -12.55
C ILE A 3 -19.64 -5.56 -13.66
N ALA A 4 -18.31 -5.58 -13.78
CA ALA A 4 -17.61 -6.36 -14.79
C ALA A 4 -17.79 -7.87 -14.56
N VAL A 5 -17.80 -8.33 -13.30
CA VAL A 5 -18.11 -9.73 -12.97
C VAL A 5 -19.54 -10.06 -13.38
N ARG A 6 -20.53 -9.23 -13.02
CA ARG A 6 -21.93 -9.44 -13.43
C ARG A 6 -22.11 -9.49 -14.95
N ALA A 7 -21.52 -8.54 -15.67
CA ALA A 7 -21.55 -8.53 -17.14
C ALA A 7 -20.88 -9.80 -17.72
N HIS A 8 -19.75 -10.24 -17.15
CA HIS A 8 -19.10 -11.48 -17.58
C HIS A 8 -20.00 -12.71 -17.41
N LEU A 9 -20.71 -12.82 -16.27
CA LEU A 9 -21.63 -13.92 -16.00
C LEU A 9 -22.85 -13.93 -16.95
N ASN A 10 -23.23 -12.76 -17.47
CA ASN A 10 -24.25 -12.60 -18.50
C ASN A 10 -23.72 -12.82 -19.94
N GLY A 11 -22.49 -13.31 -20.10
CA GLY A 11 -21.93 -13.66 -21.40
C GLY A 11 -21.33 -12.51 -22.20
N TRP A 12 -21.18 -11.32 -21.61
CA TRP A 12 -20.57 -10.18 -22.27
C TRP A 12 -19.10 -10.46 -22.61
N LYS A 13 -18.66 -9.93 -23.77
CA LYS A 13 -17.28 -10.04 -24.25
C LYS A 13 -16.53 -8.75 -23.92
N PHE A 14 -15.36 -8.88 -23.29
CA PHE A 14 -14.48 -7.76 -23.01
C PHE A 14 -13.38 -7.70 -24.07
N ILE A 15 -13.14 -6.51 -24.62
CA ILE A 15 -12.05 -6.23 -25.55
C ILE A 15 -11.14 -5.21 -24.86
N PHE A 16 -9.84 -5.50 -24.79
CA PHE A 16 -8.83 -4.60 -24.25
C PHE A 16 -8.06 -3.95 -25.40
N LEU A 17 -8.07 -2.62 -25.45
CA LEU A 17 -7.41 -1.82 -26.48
C LEU A 17 -6.13 -1.21 -25.89
N ASN A 18 -4.96 -1.71 -26.30
CA ASN A 18 -3.65 -1.31 -25.75
C ASN A 18 -3.23 0.12 -26.14
N ASP A 19 -3.77 0.62 -27.24
CA ASP A 19 -3.52 1.91 -27.86
C ASP A 19 -4.32 3.04 -27.18
N VAL A 20 -5.46 2.71 -26.57
CA VAL A 20 -6.28 3.68 -25.83
C VAL A 20 -5.70 3.91 -24.44
N LYS A 21 -5.13 5.10 -24.21
CA LYS A 21 -4.47 5.47 -22.94
C LYS A 21 -5.13 6.71 -22.34
N VAL A 22 -5.29 6.71 -21.02
CA VAL A 22 -5.83 7.82 -20.25
C VAL A 22 -4.86 8.15 -19.11
N LEU A 23 -4.61 9.45 -18.89
CA LEU A 23 -3.80 9.91 -17.77
C LEU A 23 -4.47 9.51 -16.44
N CYS A 24 -3.70 8.94 -15.53
CA CYS A 24 -4.22 8.45 -14.25
C CYS A 24 -3.64 9.27 -13.09
N GLU A 25 -4.52 9.66 -12.16
CA GLU A 25 -4.10 10.30 -10.92
C GLU A 25 -3.55 9.28 -9.93
N VAL A 26 -2.29 9.51 -9.53
CA VAL A 26 -1.62 8.73 -8.49
C VAL A 26 -2.03 9.22 -7.09
N PRO A 27 -1.95 8.37 -6.06
CA PRO A 27 -2.16 8.81 -4.69
C PRO A 27 -1.16 9.91 -4.31
N GLU A 28 -1.64 10.92 -3.58
CA GLU A 28 -0.82 12.05 -3.14
C GLU A 28 0.18 11.70 -2.01
N SER A 29 -0.05 10.58 -1.33
CA SER A 29 0.70 10.19 -0.15
C SER A 29 0.73 8.67 0.00
N TYR A 30 1.70 8.18 0.76
CA TYR A 30 1.78 6.77 1.11
C TYR A 30 0.54 6.29 1.88
N GLU A 31 -0.03 7.12 2.76
CA GLU A 31 -1.30 6.80 3.43
C GLU A 31 -2.44 6.58 2.43
N ALA A 32 -2.60 7.49 1.46
CA ALA A 32 -3.62 7.37 0.44
C ALA A 32 -3.40 6.09 -0.41
N TYR A 33 -2.15 5.78 -0.74
CA TYR A 33 -1.79 4.54 -1.44
C TYR A 33 -2.14 3.29 -0.61
N ARG A 34 -1.81 3.24 0.69
CA ARG A 34 -2.18 2.10 1.56
C ARG A 34 -3.68 1.90 1.65
N LYS A 35 -4.46 2.98 1.82
CA LYS A 35 -5.92 2.92 1.83
C LYS A 35 -6.47 2.39 0.50
N GLN A 36 -5.88 2.82 -0.61
CA GLN A 36 -6.23 2.31 -1.94
C GLN A 36 -5.96 0.81 -2.05
N GLN A 37 -4.75 0.37 -1.65
CA GLN A 37 -4.35 -1.03 -1.69
C GLN A 37 -5.21 -1.91 -0.78
N HIS A 38 -5.57 -1.41 0.41
CA HIS A 38 -6.50 -2.10 1.30
C HIS A 38 -7.83 -2.35 0.58
N ARG A 39 -8.46 -1.31 0.03
CA ARG A 39 -9.72 -1.43 -0.72
C ARG A 39 -9.61 -2.36 -1.93
N TRP A 40 -8.48 -2.34 -2.64
CA TRP A 40 -8.22 -3.16 -3.82
C TRP A 40 -7.96 -4.64 -3.52
N HIS A 41 -7.80 -5.02 -2.24
CA HIS A 41 -7.65 -6.40 -1.80
C HIS A 41 -8.86 -6.87 -0.98
N SER A 42 -9.37 -6.05 -0.06
CA SER A 42 -10.56 -6.40 0.73
C SER A 42 -11.83 -6.50 -0.13
N GLY A 43 -12.04 -5.51 -1.02
CA GLY A 43 -13.23 -5.44 -1.88
C GLY A 43 -13.40 -6.68 -2.78
N PRO A 44 -12.37 -7.12 -3.52
CA PRO A 44 -12.45 -8.35 -4.30
C PRO A 44 -12.71 -9.61 -3.47
N MET A 45 -12.16 -9.72 -2.25
CA MET A 45 -12.43 -10.88 -1.38
C MET A 45 -13.85 -10.89 -0.85
N HIS A 46 -14.40 -9.71 -0.54
CA HIS A 46 -15.81 -9.56 -0.23
C HIS A 46 -16.69 -9.96 -1.42
N LEU A 47 -16.38 -9.43 -2.61
CA LEU A 47 -17.09 -9.72 -3.85
C LEU A 47 -17.03 -11.22 -4.20
N PHE A 48 -15.88 -11.85 -4.02
CA PHE A 48 -15.70 -13.28 -4.27
C PHE A 48 -16.72 -14.10 -3.49
N ARG A 49 -16.88 -13.84 -2.18
CA ARG A 49 -17.86 -14.56 -1.35
C ARG A 49 -19.29 -14.35 -1.80
N LEU A 50 -19.65 -13.14 -2.23
CA LEU A 50 -21.00 -12.82 -2.69
C LEU A 50 -21.30 -13.45 -4.06
N CYS A 51 -20.33 -13.42 -4.97
CA CYS A 51 -20.52 -13.86 -6.34
C CYS A 51 -20.22 -15.35 -6.55
N LEU A 52 -19.54 -16.05 -5.64
CA LEU A 52 -19.15 -17.45 -5.83
C LEU A 52 -20.34 -18.35 -6.19
N PRO A 53 -21.51 -18.29 -5.50
CA PRO A 53 -22.67 -19.08 -5.90
C PRO A 53 -23.15 -18.74 -7.32
N ALA A 54 -23.20 -17.46 -7.66
CA ALA A 54 -23.60 -16.99 -8.99
C ALA A 54 -22.62 -17.42 -10.09
N ILE A 55 -21.31 -17.45 -9.80
CA ILE A 55 -20.30 -17.94 -10.74
C ILE A 55 -20.52 -19.43 -11.02
N ILE A 56 -20.76 -20.22 -9.97
CA ILE A 56 -20.99 -21.67 -10.09
C ILE A 56 -22.27 -21.96 -10.88
N THR A 57 -23.37 -21.26 -10.60
CA THR A 57 -24.68 -21.48 -11.26
C THR A 57 -24.80 -20.83 -12.65
N SER A 58 -23.89 -19.92 -13.02
CA SER A 58 -23.94 -19.25 -14.32
C SER A 58 -23.84 -20.20 -15.52
N LYS A 59 -24.40 -19.79 -16.68
CA LYS A 59 -24.39 -20.57 -17.93
C LYS A 59 -23.11 -20.45 -18.75
N ILE A 60 -22.06 -19.79 -18.22
CA ILE A 60 -20.80 -19.60 -18.95
C ILE A 60 -19.97 -20.89 -18.99
N ALA A 61 -19.07 -20.99 -19.96
CA ALA A 61 -18.17 -22.14 -20.10
C ALA A 61 -17.32 -22.39 -18.84
N ILE A 62 -17.08 -23.66 -18.52
CA ILE A 62 -16.35 -24.10 -17.32
C ILE A 62 -14.96 -23.44 -17.22
N TRP A 63 -14.23 -23.34 -18.33
CA TRP A 63 -12.93 -22.67 -18.36
C TRP A 63 -12.99 -21.19 -17.97
N LYS A 64 -14.08 -20.48 -18.32
CA LYS A 64 -14.28 -19.08 -17.91
C LYS A 64 -14.57 -18.97 -16.42
N LYS A 65 -15.35 -19.92 -15.86
CA LYS A 65 -15.57 -20.03 -14.41
C LYS A 65 -14.26 -20.29 -13.68
N ALA A 66 -13.47 -21.26 -14.16
CA ALA A 66 -12.18 -21.61 -13.59
C ALA A 66 -11.20 -20.43 -13.64
N ASN A 67 -11.10 -19.72 -14.77
CA ASN A 67 -10.28 -18.51 -14.87
C ASN A 67 -10.70 -17.43 -13.86
N LEU A 68 -12.00 -17.16 -13.74
CA LEU A 68 -12.53 -16.15 -12.81
C LEU A 68 -12.29 -16.54 -11.34
N ILE A 69 -12.47 -17.80 -10.97
CA ILE A 69 -12.25 -18.27 -9.61
C ILE A 69 -10.74 -18.35 -9.30
N LEU A 70 -10.00 -19.11 -10.11
CA LEU A 70 -8.60 -19.44 -9.83
C LEU A 70 -7.67 -18.25 -10.08
N LEU A 71 -7.68 -17.66 -11.28
CA LEU A 71 -6.69 -16.63 -11.64
C LEU A 71 -7.09 -15.26 -11.12
N PHE A 72 -8.36 -14.87 -11.27
CA PHE A 72 -8.80 -13.52 -10.95
C PHE A 72 -9.00 -13.29 -9.45
N PHE A 73 -9.66 -14.21 -8.75
CA PHE A 73 -9.88 -14.10 -7.30
C PHE A 73 -8.79 -14.80 -6.48
N LEU A 74 -8.63 -16.12 -6.59
CA LEU A 74 -7.79 -16.88 -5.66
C LEU A 74 -6.30 -16.55 -5.82
N LEU A 75 -5.71 -16.75 -6.99
CA LEU A 75 -4.29 -16.52 -7.22
C LEU A 75 -3.92 -15.07 -6.89
N ARG A 76 -4.58 -14.11 -7.55
CA ARG A 76 -4.18 -12.70 -7.46
C ARG A 76 -4.51 -12.04 -6.12
N LYS A 77 -5.62 -12.40 -5.49
CA LYS A 77 -6.14 -11.66 -4.32
C LYS A 77 -6.05 -12.43 -3.01
N LEU A 78 -5.86 -13.76 -3.04
CA LEU A 78 -5.69 -14.60 -1.86
C LEU A 78 -4.26 -15.15 -1.77
N ILE A 79 -3.83 -15.95 -2.75
CA ILE A 79 -2.57 -16.71 -2.71
C ILE A 79 -1.36 -15.78 -2.72
N LEU A 80 -1.27 -14.83 -3.66
CA LEU A 80 -0.10 -13.95 -3.76
C LEU A 80 0.12 -13.08 -2.51
N PRO A 81 -0.90 -12.39 -1.94
CA PRO A 81 -0.72 -11.66 -0.67
C PRO A 81 -0.39 -12.58 0.51
N PHE A 82 -1.00 -13.77 0.59
CA PHE A 82 -0.72 -14.75 1.64
C PHE A 82 0.72 -15.26 1.58
N TYR A 83 1.17 -15.66 0.38
CA TYR A 83 2.51 -16.14 0.13
C TYR A 83 3.56 -15.06 0.44
N SER A 84 3.38 -13.85 -0.09
CA SER A 84 4.36 -12.77 0.08
C SER A 84 4.52 -12.39 1.55
N PHE A 85 3.41 -12.20 2.28
CA PHE A 85 3.45 -11.88 3.70
C PHE A 85 4.07 -13.01 4.53
N THR A 86 3.62 -14.25 4.32
CA THR A 86 4.13 -15.40 5.08
C THR A 86 5.61 -15.63 4.83
N LEU A 87 6.06 -15.62 3.58
CA LEU A 87 7.46 -15.86 3.24
C LEU A 87 8.38 -14.77 3.81
N PHE A 88 8.11 -13.51 3.50
CA PHE A 88 9.05 -12.43 3.81
C PHE A 88 8.94 -11.89 5.22
N CYS A 89 7.72 -11.84 5.79
CA CYS A 89 7.49 -11.24 7.11
C CYS A 89 7.49 -12.25 8.26
N ILE A 90 7.32 -13.56 7.97
CA ILE A 90 7.25 -14.60 9.01
C ILE A 90 8.37 -15.61 8.84
N ILE A 91 8.36 -16.38 7.75
CA ILE A 91 9.26 -17.52 7.56
C ILE A 91 10.72 -17.03 7.53
N LEU A 92 11.01 -16.01 6.72
CA LEU A 92 12.37 -15.52 6.56
C LEU A 92 13.01 -15.05 7.90
N PRO A 93 12.40 -14.16 8.70
CA PRO A 93 12.94 -13.84 10.02
C PRO A 93 13.01 -15.07 10.93
N LEU A 94 12.02 -15.97 10.91
CA LEU A 94 12.01 -17.17 11.76
C LEU A 94 13.20 -18.10 11.49
N THR A 95 13.60 -18.27 10.23
CA THR A 95 14.78 -19.09 9.88
C THR A 95 16.09 -18.57 10.47
N MET A 96 16.17 -17.29 10.86
CA MET A 96 17.35 -16.76 11.54
C MET A 96 17.37 -17.10 13.04
N PHE A 97 16.22 -17.47 13.61
CA PHE A 97 16.08 -17.87 15.01
C PHE A 97 16.03 -19.38 15.21
N VAL A 98 15.70 -20.14 14.16
CA VAL A 98 15.65 -21.62 14.17
C VAL A 98 16.70 -22.14 13.19
N PRO A 99 17.92 -22.49 13.66
CA PRO A 99 19.03 -22.89 12.79
C PRO A 99 18.77 -24.20 12.03
N GLU A 100 17.81 -25.03 12.47
CA GLU A 100 17.41 -26.27 11.79
C GLU A 100 16.52 -26.02 10.55
N ALA A 101 16.01 -24.79 10.38
CA ALA A 101 15.14 -24.42 9.26
C ALA A 101 15.95 -23.79 8.13
N GLU A 102 16.66 -24.61 7.35
CA GLU A 102 17.37 -24.14 6.15
C GLU A 102 16.38 -23.78 5.04
N LEU A 103 16.38 -22.52 4.64
CA LEU A 103 15.52 -22.04 3.55
C LEU A 103 16.32 -21.99 2.25
N PRO A 104 15.91 -22.73 1.21
CA PRO A 104 16.71 -22.84 0.01
C PRO A 104 16.75 -21.50 -0.75
N VAL A 105 17.95 -21.14 -1.22
CA VAL A 105 18.23 -19.86 -1.90
C VAL A 105 17.32 -19.61 -3.10
N TRP A 106 16.91 -20.65 -3.83
CA TRP A 106 16.03 -20.52 -4.99
C TRP A 106 14.64 -19.95 -4.62
N VAL A 107 14.14 -20.21 -3.41
CA VAL A 107 12.83 -19.68 -2.96
C VAL A 107 12.94 -18.18 -2.64
N ILE A 108 14.04 -17.76 -2.01
CA ILE A 108 14.21 -16.37 -1.54
C ILE A 108 14.68 -15.45 -2.67
N CYS A 109 15.55 -15.95 -3.55
CA CYS A 109 16.14 -15.15 -4.61
C CYS A 109 15.47 -15.37 -5.96
N TYR A 110 15.30 -16.63 -6.40
CA TYR A 110 14.87 -16.87 -7.79
C TYR A 110 13.37 -16.64 -7.99
N VAL A 111 12.52 -17.07 -7.05
CA VAL A 111 11.07 -16.85 -7.18
C VAL A 111 10.73 -15.35 -7.23
N PRO A 112 11.24 -14.47 -6.36
CA PRO A 112 10.90 -13.05 -6.40
C PRO A 112 11.52 -12.32 -7.59
N VAL A 113 12.74 -12.70 -8.01
CA VAL A 113 13.36 -12.17 -9.23
C VAL A 113 12.55 -12.57 -10.47
N PHE A 114 12.14 -13.83 -10.57
CA PHE A 114 11.32 -14.31 -11.68
C PHE A 114 9.95 -13.61 -11.72
N MET A 115 9.27 -13.48 -10.58
CA MET A 115 8.01 -12.73 -10.50
C MET A 115 8.18 -11.25 -10.87
N SER A 116 9.29 -10.63 -10.45
CA SER A 116 9.61 -9.24 -10.81
C SER A 116 9.82 -9.11 -12.31
N PHE A 117 10.60 -10.01 -12.91
CA PHE A 117 10.83 -10.07 -14.35
C PHE A 117 9.52 -10.17 -15.13
N LEU A 118 8.63 -11.09 -14.74
CA LEU A 118 7.31 -11.23 -15.37
C LEU A 118 6.45 -9.95 -15.27
N ASN A 119 6.53 -9.23 -14.15
CA ASN A 119 5.80 -7.97 -13.96
C ASN A 119 6.29 -6.83 -14.87
N ILE A 120 7.51 -6.90 -15.39
CA ILE A 120 8.13 -5.82 -16.18
C ILE A 120 8.00 -6.07 -17.68
N LEU A 121 7.76 -7.31 -18.11
CA LEU A 121 7.53 -7.64 -19.52
C LEU A 121 6.55 -6.68 -20.22
N PRO A 122 5.43 -6.24 -19.59
CA PRO A 122 4.51 -5.28 -20.22
C PRO A 122 5.04 -3.84 -20.30
N ALA A 123 6.06 -3.48 -19.51
CA ALA A 123 6.59 -2.13 -19.37
C ALA A 123 8.12 -2.14 -19.16
N PRO A 124 8.92 -2.41 -20.20
CA PRO A 124 10.38 -2.57 -20.07
C PRO A 124 11.10 -1.32 -19.58
N LYS A 125 10.50 -0.13 -19.77
CA LYS A 125 11.03 1.15 -19.25
C LYS A 125 11.14 1.20 -17.73
N SER A 126 10.46 0.30 -17.01
CA SER A 126 10.46 0.24 -15.54
C SER A 126 11.62 -0.58 -14.96
N PHE A 127 12.54 -1.10 -15.78
CA PHE A 127 13.67 -1.93 -15.34
C PHE A 127 14.57 -1.30 -14.25
N PRO A 128 14.87 0.00 -14.25
CA PRO A 128 15.67 0.60 -13.16
C PRO A 128 14.99 0.54 -11.79
N PHE A 129 13.67 0.36 -11.75
CA PHE A 129 12.87 0.42 -10.52
C PHE A 129 12.58 -0.95 -9.91
N ILE A 130 13.17 -2.04 -10.40
CA ILE A 130 12.89 -3.41 -9.94
C ILE A 130 13.15 -3.60 -8.46
N VAL A 131 14.36 -3.26 -8.02
CA VAL A 131 14.78 -3.48 -6.65
C VAL A 131 13.97 -2.62 -5.69
N PRO A 132 13.80 -1.29 -5.92
CA PRO A 132 12.89 -0.48 -5.12
C PRO A 132 11.45 -1.00 -5.11
N TYR A 133 10.94 -1.44 -6.27
CA TYR A 133 9.59 -1.99 -6.39
C TYR A 133 9.41 -3.26 -5.56
N LEU A 134 10.37 -4.20 -5.62
CA LEU A 134 10.31 -5.45 -4.86
C LEU A 134 10.31 -5.19 -3.36
N LEU A 135 11.24 -4.35 -2.87
CA LEU A 135 11.34 -4.01 -1.45
C LEU A 135 10.04 -3.34 -0.95
N PHE A 136 9.49 -2.42 -1.75
CA PHE A 136 8.24 -1.73 -1.45
C PHE A 136 7.03 -2.67 -1.48
N GLU A 137 6.93 -3.55 -2.48
CA GLU A 137 5.87 -4.55 -2.59
C GLU A 137 5.89 -5.52 -1.40
N ASN A 138 7.07 -5.91 -0.94
CA ASN A 138 7.25 -6.72 0.26
C ASN A 138 6.75 -5.98 1.51
N THR A 139 7.00 -4.68 1.66
CA THR A 139 6.42 -3.91 2.76
C THR A 139 4.90 -3.81 2.65
N MET A 140 4.39 -3.63 1.44
CA MET A 140 2.96 -3.58 1.18
C MET A 140 2.25 -4.92 1.41
N SER A 141 2.99 -6.03 1.47
CA SER A 141 2.42 -7.36 1.77
C SER A 141 1.63 -7.37 3.07
N VAL A 142 2.07 -6.62 4.09
CA VAL A 142 1.35 -6.49 5.38
C VAL A 142 -0.02 -5.87 5.18
N THR A 143 -0.09 -4.78 4.42
CA THR A 143 -1.35 -4.08 4.15
C THR A 143 -2.26 -4.96 3.28
N LYS A 144 -1.71 -5.61 2.24
CA LYS A 144 -2.46 -6.48 1.33
C LYS A 144 -3.00 -7.72 2.04
N PHE A 145 -2.20 -8.34 2.91
CA PHE A 145 -2.58 -9.51 3.72
C PHE A 145 -3.69 -9.16 4.71
N ASN A 146 -3.51 -8.10 5.51
CA ASN A 146 -4.55 -7.65 6.44
C ASN A 146 -5.87 -7.32 5.73
N ALA A 147 -5.78 -6.65 4.57
CA ALA A 147 -6.95 -6.32 3.76
C ALA A 147 -7.66 -7.56 3.19
N MET A 148 -6.88 -8.53 2.70
CA MET A 148 -7.39 -9.81 2.21
C MET A 148 -8.14 -10.56 3.33
N VAL A 149 -7.54 -10.67 4.52
CA VAL A 149 -8.17 -11.32 5.69
C VAL A 149 -9.44 -10.58 6.10
N SER A 150 -9.38 -9.24 6.19
CA SER A 150 -10.55 -8.41 6.50
C SER A 150 -11.70 -8.65 5.52
N GLY A 151 -11.42 -8.64 4.22
CA GLY A 151 -12.41 -8.87 3.17
C GLY A 151 -13.00 -10.28 3.20
N LEU A 152 -12.20 -11.29 3.53
CA LEU A 152 -12.66 -12.67 3.65
C LEU A 152 -13.57 -12.88 4.86
N PHE A 153 -13.26 -12.29 6.01
CA PHE A 153 -13.98 -12.52 7.27
C PHE A 153 -15.01 -11.43 7.67
N LYS A 154 -15.28 -10.44 6.79
CA LYS A 154 -16.21 -9.31 7.08
C LYS A 154 -15.83 -8.50 8.32
N LEU A 155 -14.54 -8.34 8.61
CA LEU A 155 -14.09 -7.46 9.70
C LEU A 155 -14.51 -6.02 9.39
N GLY A 156 -14.91 -5.24 10.40
CA GLY A 156 -15.57 -3.93 10.25
C GLY A 156 -14.84 -2.93 9.34
N SER A 157 -13.52 -3.03 9.21
CA SER A 157 -12.71 -2.22 8.29
C SER A 157 -12.97 -2.48 6.80
N SER A 158 -13.72 -3.53 6.45
CA SER A 158 -14.06 -3.87 5.06
C SER A 158 -15.19 -3.02 4.49
N TYR A 159 -16.06 -2.45 5.33
CA TYR A 159 -17.20 -1.64 4.88
C TYR A 159 -16.90 -0.13 4.85
N GLU A 160 -15.79 0.30 5.46
CA GLU A 160 -15.41 1.70 5.51
C GLU A 160 -14.83 2.17 4.17
N TRP A 161 -15.65 2.88 3.39
CA TRP A 161 -15.24 3.43 2.11
C TRP A 161 -14.67 4.85 2.28
N VAL A 162 -13.46 4.94 2.82
CA VAL A 162 -12.75 6.24 2.88
C VAL A 162 -12.25 6.61 1.48
N VAL A 163 -12.59 7.81 1.01
CA VAL A 163 -12.14 8.34 -0.28
C VAL A 163 -10.62 8.48 -0.27
N THR A 164 -9.97 7.97 -1.31
CA THR A 164 -8.52 8.07 -1.46
C THR A 164 -8.18 9.43 -2.03
N LYS A 165 -7.36 10.20 -1.31
CA LYS A 165 -6.87 11.49 -1.78
C LYS A 165 -5.93 11.28 -2.99
N LYS A 166 -6.01 12.18 -3.97
CA LYS A 166 -5.34 12.08 -5.27
C LYS A 166 -4.45 13.30 -5.48
N ALA A 167 -3.30 13.11 -6.12
CA ALA A 167 -2.39 14.21 -6.43
C ALA A 167 -3.07 15.26 -7.32
N GLY A 168 -2.91 16.55 -6.99
CA GLY A 168 -3.51 17.67 -7.72
C GLY A 168 -4.82 18.21 -7.13
N ARG A 169 -5.46 17.47 -6.22
CA ARG A 169 -6.59 17.97 -5.44
C ARG A 169 -6.04 18.46 -4.10
N SER A 170 -5.42 19.64 -4.10
CA SER A 170 -4.95 20.29 -2.87
C SER A 170 -6.08 20.24 -1.86
N SER A 171 -5.78 19.67 -0.70
CA SER A 171 -6.72 19.37 0.37
C SER A 171 -7.37 20.65 0.90
N GLU A 172 -8.37 21.21 0.22
CA GLU A 172 -9.14 22.35 0.71
C GLU A 172 -9.66 22.06 2.13
N SER A 173 -10.07 20.81 2.40
CA SER A 173 -10.50 20.40 3.73
C SER A 173 -9.39 20.38 4.78
N ASP A 174 -8.15 20.00 4.44
CA ASP A 174 -7.04 20.01 5.40
C ASP A 174 -6.45 21.43 5.53
N LEU A 175 -6.50 22.25 4.47
CA LEU A 175 -6.16 23.67 4.50
C LEU A 175 -7.15 24.43 5.39
N LEU A 176 -8.44 24.16 5.25
CA LEU A 176 -9.48 24.70 6.13
C LEU A 176 -9.32 24.21 7.56
N ALA A 177 -9.08 22.91 7.78
CA ALA A 177 -8.87 22.37 9.13
C ALA A 177 -7.55 22.85 9.78
N ALA A 178 -6.51 23.11 9.00
CA ALA A 178 -5.26 23.71 9.47
C ALA A 178 -5.45 25.20 9.78
N ALA A 179 -6.12 25.95 8.90
CA ALA A 179 -6.49 27.34 9.13
C ALA A 179 -7.40 27.51 10.35
N GLU A 180 -8.30 26.55 10.60
CA GLU A 180 -9.19 26.54 11.76
C GLU A 180 -8.47 26.15 13.06
N ARG A 181 -7.36 25.39 12.99
CA ARG A 181 -6.48 25.17 14.14
C ARG A 181 -5.61 26.40 14.43
N GLU A 182 -5.04 27.01 13.39
CA GLU A 182 -4.26 28.25 13.53
C GLU A 182 -5.12 29.41 14.05
N SER A 183 -6.39 29.52 13.63
CA SER A 183 -7.32 30.52 14.17
C SER A 183 -7.66 30.26 15.64
N LYS A 184 -7.82 29.00 16.06
CA LYS A 184 -8.02 28.64 17.48
C LYS A 184 -6.79 28.93 18.33
N THR A 185 -5.58 28.69 17.83
CA THR A 185 -4.33 29.02 18.54
C THR A 185 -4.10 30.54 18.60
N THR A 186 -4.44 31.27 17.54
CA THR A 186 -4.36 32.74 17.49
C THR A 186 -5.38 33.39 18.43
N ASN A 187 -6.61 32.87 18.50
CA ASN A 187 -7.64 33.35 19.43
C ASN A 187 -7.28 33.10 20.90
N GLN A 188 -6.50 32.05 21.21
CA GLN A 188 -5.97 31.85 22.57
C GLN A 188 -4.84 32.83 22.93
N LEU A 189 -4.06 33.30 21.96
CA LEU A 189 -3.00 34.29 22.16
C LEU A 189 -3.53 35.74 22.17
N GLN A 190 -4.63 36.02 21.47
CA GLN A 190 -5.25 37.36 21.41
C GLN A 190 -6.04 37.76 22.68
N ILE A 191 -6.28 36.85 23.62
CA ILE A 191 -6.91 37.21 24.91
C ILE A 191 -5.95 38.05 25.80
N GLN A 192 -4.69 38.26 25.40
CA GLN A 192 -3.76 39.21 26.02
C GLN A 192 -3.10 40.15 25.00
N ARG A 193 -3.83 41.18 24.56
CA ARG A 193 -3.36 42.57 24.26
C ARG A 193 -4.25 43.19 23.19
N GLY A 194 -4.92 44.28 23.54
CA GLY A 194 -5.59 45.15 22.57
C GLY A 194 -4.55 45.82 21.69
N ALA A 195 -4.74 45.79 20.37
CA ALA A 195 -3.90 46.50 19.43
C ALA A 195 -4.65 46.93 18.16
N SER A 196 -4.09 47.97 17.55
CA SER A 196 -4.64 48.94 16.58
C SER A 196 -4.85 48.40 15.16
N GLU A 197 -5.78 49.03 14.42
CA GLU A 197 -6.20 48.70 13.04
C GLU A 197 -5.06 48.64 12.00
N SER A 198 -3.90 49.24 12.29
CA SER A 198 -2.71 49.20 11.43
C SER A 198 -2.09 47.79 11.34
N GLU A 199 -2.14 46.98 12.40
CA GLU A 199 -1.57 45.62 12.43
C GLU A 199 -2.43 44.62 11.64
N LEU A 200 -3.74 44.89 11.53
CA LEU A 200 -4.69 44.07 10.78
C LEU A 200 -4.36 44.04 9.27
N THR A 201 -3.80 45.13 8.77
CA THR A 201 -3.45 45.31 7.35
C THR A 201 -2.15 44.56 7.00
N GLU A 202 -1.18 44.52 7.92
CA GLU A 202 0.01 43.67 7.76
C GLU A 202 -0.32 42.18 7.90
N LEU A 203 -1.24 41.81 8.80
CA LEU A 203 -1.70 40.43 8.96
C LEU A 203 -2.37 39.89 7.68
N ASN A 204 -3.11 40.74 6.96
CA ASN A 204 -3.73 40.38 5.68
C ASN A 204 -2.70 40.22 4.55
N ARG A 205 -1.58 40.95 4.58
CA ARG A 205 -0.46 40.73 3.64
C ARG A 205 0.32 39.45 3.94
N LEU A 206 0.46 39.07 5.21
CA LEU A 206 1.11 37.82 5.63
C LEU A 206 0.25 36.57 5.31
N LYS A 207 -1.08 36.68 5.37
CA LYS A 207 -2.02 35.61 4.95
C LYS A 207 -2.01 35.33 3.43
N ALA A 208 -1.45 36.23 2.62
CA ALA A 208 -1.34 36.04 1.17
C ALA A 208 -0.08 35.24 0.76
N ALA A 209 0.85 34.99 1.68
CA ALA A 209 1.98 34.09 1.44
C ALA A 209 1.56 32.64 1.79
N PRO A 210 1.80 31.65 0.92
CA PRO A 210 1.51 30.26 1.26
C PRO A 210 2.42 29.82 2.40
N VAL A 211 1.87 29.65 3.60
CA VAL A 211 2.60 29.10 4.74
C VAL A 211 2.92 27.64 4.42
N PRO A 212 4.20 27.21 4.46
CA PRO A 212 4.55 25.82 4.24
C PRO A 212 4.01 24.98 5.40
N VAL A 213 2.92 24.25 5.15
CA VAL A 213 2.33 23.33 6.12
C VAL A 213 3.35 22.20 6.38
N LYS A 214 4.04 22.25 7.52
CA LYS A 214 4.84 21.11 8.01
C LYS A 214 3.89 19.95 8.33
N ARG A 215 3.77 18.99 7.42
CA ARG A 215 3.08 17.73 7.69
C ARG A 215 3.90 16.95 8.71
N VAL A 216 3.27 16.58 9.83
CA VAL A 216 3.90 15.71 10.84
C VAL A 216 3.85 14.27 10.32
N ASN A 217 5.00 13.61 10.22
CA ASN A 217 5.11 12.23 9.76
C ASN A 217 4.29 11.31 10.68
N LYS A 218 3.48 10.43 10.08
CA LYS A 218 2.72 9.43 10.83
C LYS A 218 3.60 8.23 11.17
N ILE A 219 3.36 7.61 12.32
CA ILE A 219 4.11 6.41 12.73
C ILE A 219 3.23 5.17 12.50
N TYR A 220 3.67 4.27 11.63
CA TYR A 220 3.00 3.01 11.37
C TYR A 220 3.62 1.88 12.20
N ARG A 221 2.96 1.58 13.33
CA ARG A 221 3.47 0.64 14.34
C ARG A 221 3.69 -0.78 13.82
N LYS A 222 2.81 -1.32 12.96
CA LYS A 222 2.91 -2.70 12.45
C LYS A 222 4.17 -2.87 11.59
N GLU A 223 4.38 -1.94 10.68
CA GLU A 223 5.54 -1.87 9.81
C GLU A 223 6.83 -1.66 10.63
N LEU A 224 6.78 -0.81 11.66
CA LEU A 224 7.91 -0.57 12.56
C LEU A 224 8.28 -1.80 13.40
N THR A 225 7.30 -2.54 13.93
CA THR A 225 7.55 -3.81 14.65
C THR A 225 8.24 -4.82 13.73
N LEU A 226 7.77 -4.94 12.49
CA LEU A 226 8.40 -5.83 11.50
C LEU A 226 9.79 -5.32 11.08
N ALA A 227 10.00 -4.01 11.01
CA ALA A 227 11.32 -3.43 10.78
C ALA A 227 12.31 -3.89 11.85
N PHE A 228 11.95 -3.76 13.13
CA PHE A 228 12.80 -4.21 14.23
C PHE A 228 13.05 -5.73 14.19
N LEU A 229 12.04 -6.53 13.87
CA LEU A 229 12.19 -7.98 13.71
C LEU A 229 13.18 -8.33 12.57
N LEU A 230 13.06 -7.68 11.42
CA LEU A 230 13.93 -7.93 10.27
C LEU A 230 15.35 -7.43 10.52
N LEU A 231 15.51 -6.28 11.18
CA LEU A 231 16.83 -5.73 11.52
C LEU A 231 17.55 -6.60 12.56
N THR A 232 16.84 -7.08 13.59
CA THR A 232 17.41 -8.03 14.56
C THR A 232 17.79 -9.36 13.89
N ALA A 233 16.95 -9.87 12.99
CA ALA A 233 17.26 -11.03 12.17
C ALA A 233 18.49 -10.79 11.27
N SER A 234 18.67 -9.58 10.71
CA SER A 234 19.85 -9.22 9.90
C SER A 234 21.13 -9.25 10.73
N VAL A 235 21.12 -8.69 11.95
CA VAL A 235 22.29 -8.74 12.84
C VAL A 235 22.64 -10.18 13.21
N ARG A 236 21.63 -11.02 13.47
CA ARG A 236 21.84 -12.44 13.74
C ARG A 236 22.43 -13.19 12.54
N SER A 237 21.94 -12.89 11.34
CA SER A 237 22.43 -13.45 10.07
C SER A 237 23.90 -13.07 9.82
N LEU A 238 24.29 -11.84 10.13
CA LEU A 238 25.67 -11.37 10.06
C LEU A 238 26.59 -12.17 11.00
N LEU A 239 26.13 -12.43 12.23
CA LEU A 239 26.86 -13.23 13.21
C LEU A 239 26.95 -14.72 12.81
N SER A 240 26.01 -15.23 12.01
CA SER A 240 25.97 -16.61 11.53
C SER A 240 26.65 -16.81 10.16
N ALA A 241 27.35 -15.80 9.63
CA ALA A 241 28.03 -15.81 8.33
C ALA A 241 27.15 -16.14 7.09
N GLN A 242 25.84 -15.94 7.18
CA GLN A 242 24.89 -16.17 6.08
C GLN A 242 24.76 -14.92 5.20
N GLY A 243 25.77 -14.64 4.37
CA GLY A 243 25.91 -13.36 3.66
C GLY A 243 24.72 -12.94 2.78
N VAL A 244 24.11 -13.86 2.02
CA VAL A 244 23.00 -13.52 1.11
C VAL A 244 21.73 -13.14 1.89
N HIS A 245 21.45 -13.86 2.98
CA HIS A 245 20.30 -13.58 3.85
C HIS A 245 20.46 -12.25 4.58
N PHE A 246 21.68 -11.92 5.00
CA PHE A 246 22.01 -10.64 5.63
C PHE A 246 21.61 -9.45 4.76
N TYR A 247 22.08 -9.38 3.51
CA TYR A 247 21.77 -8.24 2.64
C TYR A 247 20.28 -8.09 2.39
N PHE A 248 19.59 -9.19 2.10
CA PHE A 248 18.14 -9.14 1.88
C PHE A 248 17.40 -8.65 3.13
N LEU A 249 17.70 -9.22 4.30
CA LEU A 249 17.07 -8.82 5.57
C LEU A 249 17.37 -7.37 5.95
N LEU A 250 18.60 -6.90 5.70
CA LEU A 250 19.01 -5.53 5.97
C LEU A 250 18.24 -4.55 5.07
N PHE A 251 18.28 -4.73 3.75
CA PHE A 251 17.58 -3.84 2.82
C PHE A 251 16.06 -3.86 3.04
N GLN A 252 15.49 -5.04 3.33
CA GLN A 252 14.07 -5.15 3.64
C GLN A 252 13.74 -4.47 4.98
N GLY A 253 14.54 -4.69 6.04
CA GLY A 253 14.35 -4.06 7.35
C GLY A 253 14.45 -2.54 7.31
N VAL A 254 15.44 -2.00 6.58
CA VAL A 254 15.57 -0.56 6.34
C VAL A 254 14.36 -0.02 5.57
N THR A 255 13.88 -0.72 4.55
CA THR A 255 12.68 -0.30 3.80
C THR A 255 11.46 -0.25 4.71
N PHE A 256 11.24 -1.27 5.54
CA PHE A 256 10.16 -1.30 6.53
C PHE A 256 10.29 -0.16 7.56
N LEU A 257 11.50 0.20 7.97
CA LEU A 257 11.75 1.33 8.87
C LEU A 257 11.39 2.67 8.21
N LEU A 258 11.88 2.91 6.99
CA LEU A 258 11.59 4.13 6.23
C LEU A 258 10.09 4.29 5.98
N VAL A 259 9.43 3.21 5.59
CA VAL A 259 7.98 3.17 5.42
C VAL A 259 7.25 3.38 6.75
N GLY A 260 7.72 2.73 7.82
CA GLY A 260 7.11 2.81 9.15
C GLY A 260 7.18 4.21 9.77
N LEU A 261 8.20 4.98 9.42
CA LEU A 261 8.39 6.38 9.80
C LEU A 261 7.75 7.38 8.81
N ASP A 262 7.04 6.89 7.79
CA ASP A 262 6.36 7.70 6.76
C ASP A 262 7.32 8.63 5.98
N LEU A 263 8.57 8.18 5.77
CA LEU A 263 9.61 8.93 5.05
C LEU A 263 9.51 8.76 3.52
N ILE A 264 8.52 8.04 3.02
CA ILE A 264 8.30 7.79 1.59
C ILE A 264 7.10 8.61 1.13
N GLY A 265 7.34 9.63 0.30
CA GLY A 265 6.28 10.43 -0.32
C GLY A 265 6.36 11.93 -0.09
N GLU A 266 7.45 12.46 0.46
CA GLU A 266 7.74 13.90 0.36
C GLU A 266 8.13 14.23 -1.09
N GLN A 267 7.13 14.46 -1.95
CA GLN A 267 7.38 15.34 -3.08
C GLN A 267 7.62 16.73 -2.49
N MET A 268 8.90 17.12 -2.37
CA MET A 268 9.24 18.53 -2.25
C MET A 268 8.70 19.21 -3.51
N SER A 269 7.63 19.98 -3.35
CA SER A 269 7.13 20.89 -4.38
C SER A 269 8.06 22.08 -4.52
#